data_AF-H3BJR4-F1
#
_entry.id   AF-H3BJR4-F1
#
_cell.length_a   1.000
_cell.length_b   1.000
_cell.length_c   1.000
_cell.angle_alpha   90.00
_cell.angle_beta   90.00
_cell.angle_gamma   90.00
#
_symmetry.space_group_name_H-M   'P 1'
#
loop_
_entity.id
_entity.type
_entity.pdbx_description
1 polymer ?
#
loop_
_entity_poly.entity_id
_entity_poly.type
_entity_poly.pdbx_seq_one_letter_code
_entity_poly.pdbx_strand_id
1 'polypeptide(L)' 'IVLGTASADHTALLWSIETGKCLVKYAGHVGSVNSIKFHPSEQLALTASGDQTAHIWRYVVQLPTPQPVADTSGMTRS' A
#
# COMPACT_ATOMS: atom_id res chain seq x y z
N ILE A 1 -2.40 7.25 -5.06
CA ILE A 1 -2.26 7.67 -3.62
C ILE A 1 -2.71 6.51 -2.71
N VAL A 2 -2.06 6.33 -1.54
CA VAL A 2 -2.45 5.30 -0.55
C VAL A 2 -2.91 5.93 0.78
N LEU A 3 -3.83 5.24 1.47
CA LEU A 3 -4.28 5.59 2.82
C LEU A 3 -3.98 4.46 3.79
N GLY A 4 -3.80 4.83 5.05
CA GLY A 4 -3.55 3.92 6.16
C GLY A 4 -4.59 4.10 7.23
N THR A 5 -5.14 3.00 7.71
CA THR A 5 -6.02 2.99 8.88
C THR A 5 -5.39 2.14 9.96
N ALA A 6 -5.42 2.62 11.19
CA ALA A 6 -5.02 1.88 12.39
C ALA A 6 -6.27 1.57 13.21
N SER A 7 -6.35 0.37 13.78
CA SER A 7 -7.53 -0.11 14.47
C SER A 7 -7.20 -0.73 15.82
N ALA A 8 -8.17 -0.68 16.72
CA ALA A 8 -8.10 -1.34 18.03
C ALA A 8 -8.16 -2.88 17.92
N ASP A 9 -8.53 -3.42 16.74
CA ASP A 9 -8.52 -4.86 16.45
C ASP A 9 -7.12 -5.46 16.22
N HIS A 10 -6.07 -4.72 16.60
CA HIS A 10 -4.65 -5.09 16.45
C HIS A 10 -4.13 -5.08 15.01
N THR A 11 -4.89 -4.48 14.09
CA THR A 11 -4.50 -4.42 12.67
C THR A 11 -4.36 -2.99 12.17
N ALA A 12 -3.50 -2.85 11.16
CA ALA A 12 -3.52 -1.69 10.30
C ALA A 12 -3.75 -2.13 8.86
N LEU A 13 -4.48 -1.33 8.10
CA LEU A 13 -4.80 -1.62 6.70
C LEU A 13 -4.24 -0.54 5.80
N LEU A 14 -3.74 -0.96 4.64
CA LEU A 14 -3.31 -0.11 3.54
C LEU A 14 -4.36 -0.14 2.45
N TRP A 15 -4.77 1.02 1.95
CA TRP A 15 -5.80 1.19 0.94
C TRP A 15 -5.27 1.95 -0.27
N SER A 16 -5.68 1.53 -1.46
CA SER A 16 -5.49 2.31 -2.69
C SER A 16 -6.67 3.25 -2.88
N ILE A 17 -6.40 4.56 -2.99
CA ILE A 17 -7.47 5.53 -3.28
C ILE A 17 -8.01 5.33 -4.70
N GLU A 18 -7.13 5.02 -5.66
CA GLU A 18 -7.49 4.90 -7.08
C GLU A 18 -8.43 3.73 -7.35
N THR A 19 -8.23 2.60 -6.65
CA THR A 19 -9.05 1.40 -6.86
C THR A 19 -10.10 1.20 -5.77
N GLY A 20 -10.00 1.93 -4.66
CA GLY A 20 -10.84 1.72 -3.47
C GLY A 20 -10.59 0.39 -2.74
N LYS A 21 -9.52 -0.34 -3.09
CA LYS A 21 -9.24 -1.69 -2.56
C LYS A 21 -8.26 -1.65 -1.41
N CYS A 22 -8.46 -2.56 -0.45
CA CYS A 22 -7.46 -2.89 0.56
C CYS A 22 -6.29 -3.62 -0.13
N LEU A 23 -5.11 -3.02 -0.05
CA LEU A 23 -3.86 -3.55 -0.63
C LEU A 23 -3.19 -4.53 0.32
N VAL A 24 -3.07 -4.16 1.60
CA VAL A 24 -2.30 -4.91 2.59
C VAL A 24 -3.00 -4.84 3.93
N LYS A 25 -3.00 -5.97 4.65
CA LYS A 25 -3.39 -6.05 6.05
C LYS A 25 -2.16 -6.33 6.90
N TYR A 26 -1.75 -5.36 7.69
CA TYR A 26 -0.68 -5.49 8.67
C TYR A 26 -1.26 -6.10 9.94
N ALA A 27 -1.02 -7.40 10.12
CA ALA A 27 -1.36 -8.15 11.33
C ALA A 27 -0.06 -8.65 11.97
N GLY A 28 0.07 -8.49 13.28
CA GLY A 28 1.29 -8.84 14.01
C GLY A 28 1.49 -8.09 15.32
N HIS A 29 0.75 -6.98 15.51
CA HIS A 29 0.63 -6.38 16.83
C HIS A 29 -0.25 -7.24 17.74
N VAL A 30 0.08 -7.26 19.01
CA VAL A 30 -0.69 -7.94 20.08
C VAL A 30 -1.64 -6.95 20.76
N GLY A 31 -1.38 -5.65 20.61
CA GLY A 31 -2.16 -4.55 21.17
C GLY A 31 -2.82 -3.68 20.10
N SER A 32 -3.67 -2.75 20.53
CA SER A 32 -4.35 -1.81 19.63
C SER A 32 -3.34 -1.01 18.82
N VAL A 33 -3.52 -0.93 17.49
CA VAL A 33 -2.69 -0.07 16.67
C VAL A 33 -3.24 1.35 16.78
N ASN A 34 -2.43 2.26 17.31
CA ASN A 34 -2.86 3.61 17.63
C ASN A 34 -2.49 4.62 16.53
N SER A 35 -1.50 4.31 15.71
CA SER A 35 -1.03 5.22 14.67
C SER A 35 -0.36 4.47 13.52
N ILE A 36 -0.51 5.04 12.33
CA ILE A 36 0.21 4.66 11.12
C ILE A 36 0.79 5.91 10.45
N LYS A 37 2.02 5.77 9.93
CA LYS A 37 2.71 6.81 9.14
C LYS A 37 3.36 6.17 7.92
N PHE A 38 3.36 6.91 6.81
CA PHE A 38 3.99 6.50 5.56
C PHE A 38 5.24 7.30 5.33
N HIS A 39 6.26 6.62 4.80
CA HIS A 39 7.42 7.30 4.26
C HIS A 39 7.10 7.82 2.85
N PRO A 40 7.45 9.08 2.52
CA PRO A 40 7.07 9.68 1.24
C PRO A 40 7.87 9.17 0.04
N SER A 41 9.10 8.67 0.23
CA SER A 41 9.97 8.25 -0.87
C SER A 41 10.17 6.74 -0.98
N GLU A 42 9.96 6.00 0.12
CA GLU A 42 10.09 4.55 0.14
C GLU A 42 8.75 3.95 0.50
N GLN A 43 8.41 2.81 -0.08
CA GLN A 43 7.14 2.10 0.15
C GLN A 43 7.18 1.41 1.53
N LEU A 44 7.27 2.23 2.57
CA LEU A 44 7.39 1.87 3.97
C LEU A 44 6.23 2.46 4.76
N ALA A 45 5.70 1.66 5.68
CA ALA A 45 4.73 2.07 6.67
C ALA A 45 5.28 1.77 8.07
N LEU A 46 5.13 2.72 8.98
CA LEU A 46 5.44 2.54 10.40
C LEU A 46 4.12 2.48 11.17
N THR A 47 3.93 1.43 11.94
CA THR A 47 2.80 1.28 12.87
C THR A 47 3.29 1.34 14.30
N ALA A 48 2.53 2.02 15.16
CA ALA A 48 2.79 2.07 16.61
C ALA A 48 1.59 1.52 17.36
N SER A 49 1.85 0.65 18.33
CA SER A 49 0.83 -0.10 19.04
C SER A 49 0.90 0.09 20.55
N GLY A 50 -0.23 -0.13 21.23
CA GLY A 50 -0.32 -0.16 22.68
C GLY A 50 0.40 -1.36 23.33
N ASP A 51 0.85 -2.33 22.55
CA ASP A 51 1.71 -3.44 23.02
C ASP A 51 3.16 -3.04 23.29
N GLN A 52 3.46 -1.74 23.28
CA GLN A 52 4.80 -1.18 23.50
C GLN A 52 5.78 -1.49 22.36
N THR A 53 5.28 -1.89 21.18
CA THR A 53 6.08 -2.13 19.99
C THR A 53 5.72 -1.19 18.84
N ALA A 54 6.68 -1.01 17.95
CA ALA A 54 6.48 -0.34 16.67
C ALA A 54 7.07 -1.22 15.56
N HIS A 55 6.32 -1.41 14.47
CA HIS A 55 6.73 -2.27 13.37
C HIS A 55 6.90 -1.46 12.09
N ILE A 56 7.97 -1.73 11.35
CA ILE A 56 8.19 -1.21 10.01
C ILE A 56 7.77 -2.28 9.01
N TRP A 57 6.92 -1.88 8.07
CA TRP A 57 6.40 -2.73 7.02
C TRP A 57 6.86 -2.20 5.68
N ARG A 58 7.41 -3.07 4.84
CA ARG A 58 7.63 -2.79 3.43
C ARG A 58 6.44 -3.32 2.64
N TYR A 59 5.83 -2.46 1.84
CA TYR A 59 4.78 -2.85 0.91
C TYR A 59 5.24 -2.63 -0.52
N VAL A 60 4.70 -3.39 -1.47
CA VAL A 60 4.92 -3.15 -2.89
C VAL A 60 3.60 -2.74 -3.49
N VAL A 61 3.50 -1.50 -3.95
CA VAL A 61 2.37 -1.10 -4.79
C VAL A 61 2.69 -1.62 -6.18
N GLN A 62 2.06 -2.72 -6.59
CA GLN A 62 2.06 -3.12 -7.99
C GLN A 62 1.27 -2.07 -8.77
N LEU A 63 1.96 -1.04 -9.26
CA LEU A 63 1.42 -0.22 -10.32
C LEU A 63 1.29 -1.13 -11.55
N PRO A 64 0.16 -1.09 -12.28
CA PRO A 64 0.07 -1.77 -13.56
C PRO A 64 1.19 -1.22 -14.42
N THR A 65 2.15 -2.09 -14.76
CA THR A 65 3.23 -1.72 -15.66
C THR A 65 2.55 -1.31 -16.97
N PRO A 66 2.78 -0.09 -17.48
CA PRO A 66 2.20 0.29 -18.76
C PRO A 66 2.67 -0.75 -19.78
N GLN A 67 1.72 -1.52 -20.32
CA GLN A 67 2.03 -2.49 -21.36
C GLN A 67 2.64 -1.70 -22.53
N PRO A 68 3.72 -2.19 -23.16
CA PRO A 68 4.25 -1.56 -24.36
C PRO A 68 3.09 -1.35 -25.32
N VAL A 69 2.74 -0.10 -25.60
CA VAL A 69 1.75 0.23 -26.62
C VAL A 69 2.27 -0.42 -27.89
N ALA A 70 1.53 -1.39 -28.41
CA ALA A 70 1.83 -1.93 -29.72
C ALA A 70 1.57 -0.77 -30.69
N ASP A 71 2.66 -0.14 -31.13
CA ASP A 71 2.65 0.81 -32.23
C ASP A 71 2.16 0.05 -33.47
N THR A 72 0.85 0.01 -33.71
CA THR A 72 0.32 -0.26 -35.05
C THR A 72 0.43 1.01 -35.87
N SER A 73 1.66 1.48 -36.05
CA SER A 73 1.99 2.45 -37.09
C SER A 73 2.44 1.66 -38.31
N GLY A 74 1.55 1.61 -39.31
CA GLY A 74 1.91 1.28 -40.68
C GLY A 74 1.58 -0.13 -41.11
N MET A 75 0.44 -0.28 -41.78
CA MET A 75 0.37 -0.93 -43.09
C MET A 75 -0.90 -0.50 -43.83
N THR A 76 -0.94 0.79 -44.21
CA THR A 76 -1.70 1.24 -45.38
C THR A 76 -0.72 1.31 -46.54
N ARG A 77 -0.62 0.24 -47.33
CA ARG A 77 -0.17 0.17 -48.74
C ARG A 77 -0.80 -1.13 -49.26
N SER A 78 -1.54 -1.21 -50.35
CA SER A 78 -1.78 -0.36 -51.52
C SER A 78 -3.01 -0.92 -52.22
#